data_AF-A0A5R8NT57-F1
#
_entry.id   AF-A0A5R8NT57-F1
#
_cell.length_a   1.000
_cell.length_b   1.000
_cell.length_c   1.000
_cell.angle_alpha   90.00
_cell.angle_beta   90.00
_cell.angle_gamma   90.00
#
_symmetry.space_group_name_H-M   'P 1'
#
loop_
_entity.id
_entity.type
_entity.pdbx_description
1 polymer ?
#
loop_
_entity_poly.entity_id
_entity_poly.type
_entity_poly.pdbx_seq_one_letter_code
_entity_poly.pdbx_strand_id
1 'polypeptide(L)'
;MAYPLTVTFGALAVITAWAPFADVDQLSALAAVAVGIVGYSGVRVARALGWLGSGVGAQERLAVKRVRQQHRLVSRSWLEFTQGRRTRWLPVYFDPSLITLTESTAELGERSIRVGEVRLYPSGRVRDTEPPGRLIDNPSRPDPDAAIQARAAASPLRRLLLDAQSVVAAPFAGLFWIYIDGGGIPAFAAATCVAAVTATWMSAIRGSDPS
;
A
#
# COMPACT_ATOMS: atom_id res chain seq x y z
N MET A 1 -7.55 5.44 2.70
CA MET A 1 -6.94 5.95 1.45
C MET A 1 -6.14 7.24 1.59
N ALA A 2 -6.32 8.06 2.63
CA ALA A 2 -5.58 9.32 2.77
C ALA A 2 -4.05 9.15 2.76
N TYR A 3 -3.52 8.26 3.60
CA TYR A 3 -2.07 8.02 3.70
C TYR A 3 -1.36 7.67 2.39
N PRO A 4 -1.77 6.65 1.59
CA PRO A 4 -1.07 6.33 0.35
C PRO A 4 -1.10 7.47 -0.68
N LEU A 5 -2.14 8.32 -0.66
CA LEU A 5 -2.19 9.52 -1.49
C LEU A 5 -1.19 10.57 -1.00
N THR A 6 -1.11 10.82 0.31
CA THR A 6 -0.11 11.73 0.89
C THR A 6 1.31 11.29 0.53
N VAL A 7 1.63 10.00 0.61
CA VAL A 7 2.95 9.48 0.22
C VAL A 7 3.18 9.63 -1.29
N THR A 8 2.15 9.45 -2.12
CA THR A 8 2.24 9.70 -3.57
C THR A 8 2.60 11.16 -3.86
N PHE A 9 1.89 12.11 -3.25
CA PHE A 9 2.20 13.54 -3.42
C PHE A 9 3.59 13.89 -2.89
N GLY A 10 3.99 13.34 -1.75
CA GLY A 10 5.33 13.52 -1.20
C GLY A 10 6.43 13.03 -2.14
N ALA A 11 6.24 11.84 -2.74
CA ALA A 11 7.20 11.30 -3.72
C ALA A 11 7.31 12.19 -4.96
N LEU A 12 6.18 12.66 -5.50
CA LEU A 12 6.17 13.56 -6.66
C LEU A 12 6.81 14.92 -6.33
N ALA A 13 6.60 15.45 -5.13
CA ALA A 13 7.22 16.70 -4.69
C ALA A 13 8.74 16.57 -4.63
N VAL A 14 9.26 15.45 -4.11
CA VAL A 14 10.70 15.18 -4.07
C VAL A 14 11.28 15.03 -5.48
N ILE A 15 10.61 14.30 -6.38
CA ILE A 15 11.06 14.17 -7.78
C ILE A 15 11.10 15.54 -8.46
N THR A 16 10.06 16.35 -8.28
CA THR A 16 9.97 17.69 -8.88
C THR A 16 11.04 18.64 -8.34
N ALA A 17 11.41 18.52 -7.06
CA ALA A 17 12.45 19.36 -6.45
C ALA A 17 13.84 19.15 -7.07
N TRP A 18 14.10 17.99 -7.68
CA TRP A 18 15.36 17.71 -8.37
C TRP A 18 15.38 18.16 -9.83
N ALA A 19 14.22 18.45 -10.43
CA ALA A 19 14.13 18.82 -11.84
C ALA A 19 14.95 20.05 -12.26
N PRO A 20 15.08 21.14 -11.45
CA PRO A 20 15.89 22.30 -11.83
C PRO A 20 17.40 22.03 -11.94
N PHE A 21 17.88 20.91 -11.38
CA PHE A 21 19.30 20.54 -11.38
C PHE A 21 19.63 19.45 -12.41
N ALA A 22 18.62 18.97 -13.13
CA ALA A 22 18.75 17.86 -14.06
C ALA A 22 19.13 18.36 -15.46
N ASP A 23 20.02 17.64 -16.12
CA ASP A 23 20.14 17.71 -17.58
C ASP A 23 18.95 17.02 -18.28
N VAL A 24 18.96 16.95 -19.61
CA VAL A 24 17.84 16.41 -20.39
C VAL A 24 17.61 14.92 -20.13
N ASP A 25 18.67 14.14 -19.95
CA ASP A 25 18.57 12.69 -19.72
C ASP A 25 18.07 12.40 -18.30
N GLN A 26 18.59 13.14 -17.32
CA GLN A 26 18.14 13.08 -15.94
C GLN A 26 16.69 13.56 -15.80
N LEU A 27 16.30 14.63 -16.48
CA LEU A 27 14.92 15.13 -16.46
C LEU A 27 13.96 14.09 -17.07
N SER A 28 14.39 13.43 -18.14
CA SER A 28 13.63 12.33 -18.75
C SER A 28 13.46 11.15 -17.80
N ALA A 29 14.50 10.80 -17.05
CA ALA A 29 14.44 9.77 -16.02
C ALA A 29 13.48 10.14 -14.88
N LEU A 30 13.56 11.37 -14.37
CA LEU A 30 12.64 11.90 -13.35
C LEU A 30 11.18 11.86 -13.83
N ALA A 31 10.93 12.30 -15.08
CA ALA A 31 9.62 12.27 -15.69
C ALA A 31 9.09 10.84 -15.83
N ALA A 32 9.92 9.88 -16.26
CA ALA A 32 9.54 8.49 -16.37
C ALA A 32 9.11 7.89 -15.03
N VAL A 33 9.88 8.15 -13.96
CA VAL A 33 9.52 7.70 -12.60
C VAL A 33 8.22 8.36 -12.13
N ALA A 34 8.06 9.67 -12.33
CA ALA A 34 6.85 10.40 -11.97
C ALA A 34 5.60 9.84 -12.68
N VAL A 35 5.70 9.57 -13.99
CA VAL A 35 4.61 8.94 -14.77
C VAL A 35 4.28 7.55 -14.25
N GLY A 36 5.30 6.74 -13.92
CA GLY A 36 5.10 5.42 -13.30
C GLY A 36 4.36 5.52 -11.97
N ILE A 37 4.72 6.49 -11.12
CA ILE A 37 4.07 6.76 -9.84
C ILE A 37 2.61 7.17 -10.05
N VAL A 38 2.35 8.16 -10.90
CA VAL A 38 1.01 8.67 -11.17
C VAL A 38 0.13 7.59 -11.79
N GLY A 39 0.63 6.87 -12.80
CA GLY A 39 -0.10 5.82 -13.49
C GLY A 39 -0.48 4.67 -12.56
N TYR A 40 0.49 4.15 -11.79
CA TYR A 40 0.20 3.06 -10.86
C TYR A 40 -0.70 3.52 -9.71
N SER A 41 -0.47 4.70 -9.12
CA SER A 41 -1.37 5.27 -8.10
C SER A 41 -2.79 5.45 -8.65
N GLY A 42 -2.94 5.94 -9.88
CA GLY A 42 -4.23 6.09 -10.56
C GLY A 42 -4.99 4.77 -10.68
N VAL A 43 -4.32 3.70 -11.13
CA VAL A 43 -4.91 2.35 -11.19
C VAL A 43 -5.33 1.85 -9.80
N ARG A 44 -4.52 2.11 -8.77
CA ARG A 44 -4.82 1.68 -7.40
C ARG A 44 -6.00 2.46 -6.81
N VAL A 45 -6.07 3.76 -7.04
CA VAL A 45 -7.19 4.62 -6.62
C VAL A 45 -8.47 4.26 -7.37
N ALA A 46 -8.41 4.07 -8.69
CA ALA A 46 -9.56 3.68 -9.50
C ALA A 46 -10.14 2.34 -9.02
N ARG A 47 -9.29 1.38 -8.63
CA ARG A 47 -9.74 0.12 -8.01
C ARG A 47 -10.33 0.34 -6.62
N ALA A 48 -9.68 1.13 -5.77
CA ALA A 48 -10.17 1.43 -4.43
C ALA A 48 -11.56 2.07 -4.46
N LEU A 49 -11.80 2.98 -5.41
CA LEU A 49 -13.07 3.68 -5.58
C LEU A 49 -14.15 2.85 -6.29
N GLY A 50 -13.79 1.68 -6.84
CA GLY A 50 -14.71 0.79 -7.54
C GLY A 50 -14.90 1.09 -9.03
N TRP A 51 -14.08 1.96 -9.62
CA TRP A 51 -14.05 2.18 -11.08
C TRP A 51 -13.40 1.02 -11.82
N LEU A 52 -12.45 0.34 -11.17
CA LEU A 52 -11.91 -0.94 -11.63
C LEU A 52 -12.37 -2.04 -10.69
N GLY A 53 -12.90 -3.13 -11.24
CA GLY A 53 -13.40 -4.25 -10.45
C GLY A 53 -12.33 -4.82 -9.50
N SER A 54 -12.76 -5.09 -8.26
CA SER A 54 -12.01 -5.86 -7.26
C SER A 54 -11.97 -7.36 -7.59
N GLY A 55 -12.88 -7.82 -8.47
CA GLY A 55 -13.05 -9.22 -8.86
C GLY A 55 -13.89 -10.05 -7.88
N VAL A 56 -14.48 -9.41 -6.86
CA VAL A 56 -15.39 -10.02 -5.89
C VAL A 56 -16.67 -10.56 -6.55
N GLY A 57 -17.11 -9.94 -7.66
CA GLY A 57 -18.32 -10.34 -8.38
C GLY A 57 -19.58 -9.69 -7.82
N ALA A 58 -20.70 -10.40 -7.91
CA ALA A 58 -22.02 -9.91 -7.51
C ALA A 58 -22.05 -9.47 -6.04
N GLN A 59 -22.97 -8.54 -5.73
CA GLN A 59 -23.12 -8.03 -4.37
C GLN A 59 -23.72 -9.11 -3.46
N GLU A 60 -22.95 -9.54 -2.47
CA GLU A 60 -23.31 -10.60 -1.55
C GLU A 60 -23.01 -10.20 -0.09
N ARG A 61 -23.76 -10.78 0.84
CA ARG A 61 -23.51 -10.67 2.28
C ARG A 61 -22.79 -11.92 2.75
N LEU A 62 -21.50 -11.79 3.07
CA LEU A 62 -20.64 -12.91 3.45
C LEU A 62 -19.99 -12.65 4.80
N ALA A 63 -19.75 -13.71 5.57
CA ALA A 63 -18.89 -13.64 6.75
C ALA A 63 -17.45 -13.37 6.30
N VAL A 64 -16.83 -12.36 6.91
CA VAL A 64 -15.45 -11.98 6.64
C VAL A 64 -14.68 -11.95 7.95
N LYS A 65 -13.40 -12.31 7.87
CA LYS A 65 -12.42 -12.04 8.92
C LYS A 65 -11.22 -11.31 8.34
N ARG A 66 -10.58 -10.48 9.15
CA ARG A 66 -9.31 -9.86 8.78
C ARG A 66 -8.18 -10.84 9.07
N VAL A 67 -7.26 -10.95 8.12
CA VAL A 67 -5.98 -11.62 8.30
C VAL A 67 -4.87 -10.63 7.98
N ARG A 68 -3.93 -10.45 8.92
CA ARG A 68 -2.71 -9.68 8.68
C ARG A 68 -1.65 -10.62 8.11
N GLN A 69 -1.16 -10.30 6.93
CA GLN A 69 -0.07 -11.01 6.28
C GLN A 69 1.24 -10.28 6.55
N GLN A 70 2.27 -11.00 7.03
CA GLN A 70 3.64 -10.53 7.12
C GLN A 70 4.52 -11.29 6.13
N HIS A 71 5.12 -10.58 5.18
CA HIS A 71 5.99 -11.18 4.18
C HIS A 71 7.19 -10.28 3.87
N ARG A 72 8.38 -10.73 4.25
CA ARG A 72 9.64 -9.95 4.17
C ARG A 72 9.50 -8.64 4.97
N LEU A 73 9.77 -7.50 4.36
CA LEU A 73 9.73 -6.16 4.97
C LEU A 73 8.35 -5.49 4.87
N VAL A 74 7.31 -6.24 4.50
CA VAL A 74 5.98 -5.66 4.25
C VAL A 74 4.91 -6.47 4.96
N SER A 75 4.03 -5.74 5.64
CA SER A 75 2.81 -6.25 6.23
C SER A 75 1.60 -5.75 5.44
N ARG A 76 0.55 -6.56 5.28
CA ARG A 76 -0.70 -6.18 4.58
C ARG A 76 -1.93 -6.74 5.27
N SER A 77 -3.03 -6.00 5.16
CA SER A 77 -4.34 -6.46 5.59
C SER A 77 -5.06 -7.18 4.45
N TRP A 78 -5.63 -8.32 4.76
CA TRP A 78 -6.49 -9.12 3.89
C TRP A 78 -7.83 -9.37 4.55
N LEU A 79 -8.88 -9.46 3.74
CA LEU A 79 -10.14 -10.06 4.13
C LEU A 79 -10.17 -11.49 3.59
N GLU A 80 -10.39 -12.44 4.49
CA GLU A 80 -10.69 -13.83 4.16
C GLU A 80 -12.20 -14.01 4.25
N PHE A 81 -12.79 -14.65 3.24
CA PHE A 81 -14.20 -14.98 3.19
C PHE A 81 -14.46 -16.20 2.33
N THR A 82 -15.58 -16.88 2.58
CA THR A 82 -16.00 -18.03 1.79
C THR A 82 -17.12 -17.63 0.85
N GLN A 83 -16.90 -17.81 -0.45
CA GLN A 83 -17.92 -17.60 -1.47
C GLN A 83 -18.22 -18.95 -2.14
N GLY A 84 -19.46 -19.43 -1.96
CA GLY A 84 -19.83 -20.79 -2.34
C GLY A 84 -18.98 -21.83 -1.59
N ARG A 85 -18.10 -22.54 -2.30
CA ARG A 85 -17.19 -23.55 -1.73
C ARG A 85 -15.72 -23.14 -1.72
N ARG A 86 -15.41 -21.88 -2.04
CA ARG A 86 -14.03 -21.39 -2.17
C ARG A 86 -13.73 -20.32 -1.14
N THR A 87 -12.62 -20.48 -0.44
CA THR A 87 -12.03 -19.41 0.36
C THR A 87 -11.36 -18.41 -0.57
N ARG A 88 -11.65 -17.13 -0.37
CA ARG A 88 -11.22 -16.01 -1.20
C ARG A 88 -10.52 -14.98 -0.33
N TRP A 89 -9.53 -14.33 -0.93
CA TRP A 89 -8.62 -13.42 -0.25
C TRP A 89 -8.62 -12.07 -0.94
N LEU A 90 -9.06 -11.03 -0.25
CA LEU A 90 -9.15 -9.68 -0.80
C LEU A 90 -8.19 -8.75 -0.04
N PRO A 91 -7.13 -8.26 -0.67
CA PRO A 91 -6.23 -7.32 -0.02
C PRO A 91 -6.91 -5.97 0.10
N VAL A 92 -6.85 -5.35 1.27
CA VAL A 92 -7.47 -4.05 1.59
C VAL A 92 -6.43 -3.08 2.11
N TYR A 93 -6.67 -1.78 1.93
CA TYR A 93 -5.89 -0.76 2.60
C TYR A 93 -6.17 -0.80 4.10
N PHE A 94 -5.11 -0.57 4.90
CA PHE A 94 -5.27 -0.45 6.34
C PHE A 94 -6.25 0.66 6.71
N ASP A 95 -7.20 0.30 7.56
CA ASP A 95 -8.10 1.18 8.28
C ASP A 95 -8.02 0.81 9.78
N PRO A 96 -7.96 1.77 10.72
CA PRO A 96 -7.85 1.46 12.14
C PRO A 96 -8.95 0.53 12.68
N SER A 97 -10.16 0.59 12.11
CA SER A 97 -11.27 -0.29 12.47
C SER A 97 -10.99 -1.78 12.20
N LEU A 98 -10.04 -2.08 11.30
CA LEU A 98 -9.61 -3.44 11.01
C LEU A 98 -8.95 -4.10 12.23
N ILE A 99 -8.32 -3.35 13.15
CA ILE A 99 -7.68 -3.95 14.33
C ILE A 99 -8.69 -4.55 15.29
N THR A 100 -9.83 -3.89 15.45
CA THR A 100 -10.95 -4.33 16.27
C THR A 100 -11.87 -5.34 15.59
N LEU A 101 -11.61 -5.66 14.30
CA LEU A 101 -12.54 -6.45 13.51
C LEU A 101 -12.57 -7.90 13.96
N THR A 102 -13.64 -8.30 14.64
CA THR A 102 -13.99 -9.71 14.81
C THR A 102 -14.66 -10.24 13.54
N GLU A 103 -14.79 -11.55 13.43
CA GLU A 103 -15.57 -12.15 12.33
C GLU A 103 -16.97 -11.52 12.27
N SER A 104 -17.33 -11.00 11.10
CA SER A 104 -18.51 -10.15 10.91
C SER A 104 -19.07 -10.30 9.52
N THR A 105 -20.35 -9.96 9.34
CA THR A 105 -20.97 -9.96 8.01
C THR A 105 -20.60 -8.69 7.26
N ALA A 106 -20.07 -8.84 6.04
CA ALA A 106 -19.75 -7.75 5.14
C ALA A 106 -20.64 -7.78 3.90
N GLU A 107 -20.95 -6.58 3.38
CA GLU A 107 -21.50 -6.40 2.05
C GLU A 107 -20.34 -6.29 1.05
N LEU A 108 -20.12 -7.37 0.32
CA LEU A 108 -19.05 -7.50 -0.67
C LEU A 108 -19.63 -7.31 -2.06
N GLY A 109 -19.22 -6.26 -2.77
CA GLY A 109 -19.56 -6.05 -4.18
C GLY A 109 -18.36 -5.60 -5.00
N GLU A 110 -18.53 -5.53 -6.33
CA GLU A 110 -17.44 -5.11 -7.23
C GLU A 110 -16.91 -3.70 -6.96
N ARG A 111 -17.81 -2.79 -6.57
CA ARG A 111 -17.52 -1.34 -6.44
C ARG A 111 -17.31 -0.88 -5.00
N SER A 112 -17.83 -1.61 -4.03
CA SER A 112 -17.77 -1.24 -2.62
C SER A 112 -17.74 -2.45 -1.72
N ILE A 113 -16.93 -2.36 -0.67
CA ILE A 113 -16.86 -3.32 0.42
C ILE A 113 -17.25 -2.57 1.69
N ARG A 114 -18.27 -3.06 2.38
CA ARG A 114 -18.70 -2.48 3.66
C ARG A 114 -18.76 -3.54 4.75
N VAL A 115 -18.29 -3.17 5.93
CA VAL A 115 -18.41 -3.99 7.14
C VAL A 115 -19.07 -3.12 8.20
N GLY A 116 -20.35 -3.38 8.47
CA GLY A 116 -21.22 -2.41 9.16
C GLY A 116 -21.21 -1.05 8.45
N GLU A 117 -20.94 0.01 9.21
CA GLU A 117 -20.85 1.39 8.70
C GLU A 117 -19.53 1.71 8.00
N VAL A 118 -18.51 0.85 8.13
CA VAL A 118 -17.17 1.14 7.61
C VAL A 118 -17.04 0.69 6.17
N ARG A 119 -16.68 1.62 5.29
CA ARG A 119 -16.26 1.29 3.91
C ARG A 119 -14.77 0.94 3.89
N LEU A 120 -14.47 -0.28 3.48
CA LEU A 120 -13.10 -0.72 3.24
C LEU A 120 -12.72 -0.51 1.77
N TYR A 121 -11.45 -0.18 1.53
CA TYR A 121 -10.93 0.08 0.20
C TYR A 121 -10.04 -1.09 -0.24
N PRO A 122 -10.37 -1.78 -1.34
CA PRO A 122 -9.53 -2.85 -1.84
C PRO A 122 -8.20 -2.27 -2.33
N SER A 123 -7.10 -2.84 -1.85
CA SER A 123 -5.77 -2.49 -2.35
C SER A 123 -5.45 -3.31 -3.61
N GLY A 124 -6.10 -4.43 -3.87
CA GLY A 124 -5.84 -5.26 -5.04
C GLY A 124 -7.04 -6.07 -5.50
N ARG A 125 -6.79 -7.03 -6.39
CA ARG A 125 -7.83 -7.97 -6.82
C ARG A 125 -7.97 -9.10 -5.80
N VAL A 126 -9.17 -9.65 -5.72
CA VAL A 126 -9.42 -10.90 -4.99
C VAL A 126 -8.57 -12.04 -5.57
N ARG A 127 -8.22 -12.99 -4.71
CA ARG A 127 -7.43 -14.18 -5.06
C ARG A 127 -8.11 -15.44 -4.52
N ASP A 128 -7.98 -16.53 -5.25
CA ASP A 128 -8.40 -17.88 -4.83
C ASP A 128 -7.31 -18.62 -4.03
N THR A 129 -6.13 -18.01 -3.89
CA THR A 129 -4.97 -18.61 -3.22
C THR A 129 -4.61 -17.81 -1.99
N GLU A 130 -4.26 -18.52 -0.92
CA GLU A 130 -3.75 -17.94 0.32
C GLU A 130 -2.54 -17.02 0.05
N PRO A 131 -2.48 -15.82 0.66
CA PRO A 131 -1.34 -14.93 0.51
C PRO A 131 -0.07 -15.54 1.15
N PRO A 132 1.11 -15.38 0.53
CA PRO A 132 2.34 -15.99 1.02
C PRO A 132 2.84 -15.32 2.31
N GLY A 133 3.64 -16.04 3.10
CA GLY A 133 4.24 -15.51 4.33
C GLY A 133 3.48 -15.92 5.59
N ARG A 134 3.75 -15.23 6.70
CA ARG A 134 3.10 -15.52 7.98
C ARG A 134 1.75 -14.84 8.03
N LEU A 135 0.69 -15.62 8.24
CA LEU A 135 -0.65 -15.11 8.48
C LEU A 135 -0.91 -15.00 9.97
N ILE A 136 -1.51 -13.89 10.36
CA ILE A 136 -1.86 -13.56 11.73
C ILE A 136 -3.33 -13.19 11.72
N ASP A 137 -4.15 -14.09 12.25
CA ASP A 137 -5.57 -13.85 12.41
C ASP A 137 -5.82 -12.73 13.43
N ASN A 138 -6.91 -12.01 13.21
CA ASN A 138 -7.40 -11.04 14.17
C ASN A 138 -7.96 -11.73 15.44
N PRO A 139 -8.13 -10.98 16.54
CA PRO A 139 -8.70 -11.53 17.75
C PRO A 139 -10.15 -12.02 17.52
N SER A 140 -10.48 -13.18 18.10
CA SER A 140 -11.82 -13.76 18.03
C SER A 140 -12.81 -13.10 19.00
N ARG A 141 -12.33 -12.26 19.90
CA ARG A 141 -13.12 -11.49 20.86
C ARG A 141 -12.67 -10.02 20.85
N PRO A 142 -13.56 -9.07 21.16
CA PRO A 142 -13.18 -7.68 21.34
C PRO A 142 -12.05 -7.55 22.37
N ASP A 143 -10.94 -6.94 21.97
CA ASP A 143 -9.81 -6.65 22.85
C ASP A 143 -10.01 -5.26 23.47
N PRO A 144 -10.02 -5.13 24.82
CA PRO A 144 -10.20 -3.85 25.50
C PRO A 144 -9.13 -2.80 25.13
N ASP A 145 -7.92 -3.23 24.76
CA ASP A 145 -6.81 -2.35 24.38
C ASP A 145 -6.78 -2.04 22.88
N ALA A 146 -7.67 -2.62 22.09
CA ALA A 146 -7.66 -2.50 20.63
C ALA A 146 -7.83 -1.04 20.17
N ALA A 147 -8.55 -0.21 20.92
CA ALA A 147 -8.69 1.22 20.61
C ALA A 147 -7.35 1.98 20.72
N ILE A 148 -6.52 1.63 21.71
CA ILE A 148 -5.19 2.22 21.90
C ILE A 148 -4.27 1.77 20.76
N GLN A 149 -4.27 0.48 20.44
CA GLN A 149 -3.50 -0.09 19.34
C GLN A 149 -3.90 0.52 17.99
N ALA A 150 -5.20 0.71 17.75
CA ALA A 150 -5.73 1.33 16.54
C ALA A 150 -5.26 2.77 16.37
N ARG A 151 -5.25 3.57 17.44
CA ARG A 151 -4.70 4.95 17.41
C ARG A 151 -3.21 4.96 17.12
N ALA A 152 -2.44 4.08 17.77
CA ALA A 152 -1.00 3.98 17.55
C ALA A 152 -0.68 3.57 16.09
N ALA A 153 -1.42 2.62 15.54
CA ALA A 153 -1.29 2.16 14.16
C ALA A 153 -1.76 3.21 13.13
N ALA A 154 -2.69 4.09 13.49
CA ALA A 154 -3.13 5.20 12.65
C ALA A 154 -2.07 6.30 12.46
N SER A 155 -1.02 6.33 13.30
CA SER A 155 0.03 7.36 13.25
C SER A 155 0.72 7.42 11.88
N PRO A 156 0.67 8.57 11.17
CA PRO A 156 1.28 8.69 9.84
C PRO A 156 2.80 8.54 9.90
N LEU A 157 3.45 8.99 10.98
CA LEU A 157 4.89 8.86 11.16
C LEU A 157 5.30 7.40 11.31
N ARG A 158 4.57 6.63 12.15
CA ARG A 158 4.84 5.19 12.32
C ARG A 158 4.69 4.45 11.00
N ARG A 159 3.66 4.78 10.23
CA ARG A 159 3.42 4.19 8.90
C ARG A 159 4.56 4.51 7.95
N LEU A 160 5.01 5.76 7.91
CA LEU A 160 6.11 6.19 7.05
C LEU A 160 7.40 5.46 7.40
N LEU A 161 7.72 5.32 8.70
CA LEU A 161 8.89 4.59 9.16
C LEU A 161 8.86 3.11 8.75
N LEU A 162 7.70 2.45 8.83
CA LEU A 162 7.56 1.06 8.41
C LEU A 162 7.65 0.89 6.89
N ASP A 163 7.10 1.83 6.12
CA ASP A 163 7.21 1.80 4.65
C ASP A 163 8.62 2.14 4.15
N ALA A 164 9.38 2.91 4.92
CA ALA A 164 10.74 3.30 4.60
C ALA A 164 11.77 2.17 4.76
N GLN A 165 11.38 0.97 5.24
CA GLN A 165 12.33 -0.15 5.40
C GLN A 165 13.06 -0.51 4.10
N SER A 166 12.39 -0.38 2.95
CA SER A 166 12.99 -0.67 1.64
C SER A 166 13.94 0.43 1.13
N VAL A 167 14.04 1.58 1.81
CA VAL A 167 14.95 2.68 1.46
C VAL A 167 16.41 2.29 1.56
N VAL A 168 16.74 1.24 2.32
CA VAL A 168 18.12 0.70 2.39
C VAL A 168 18.70 0.34 1.01
N ALA A 169 17.86 0.03 0.03
CA ALA A 169 18.28 -0.26 -1.34
C ALA A 169 18.59 0.99 -2.17
N ALA A 170 18.15 2.18 -1.74
CA ALA A 170 18.21 3.40 -2.53
C ALA A 170 19.64 3.88 -2.85
N PRO A 171 20.61 3.85 -1.91
CA PRO A 171 21.99 4.22 -2.23
C PRO A 171 22.61 3.31 -3.30
N PHE A 172 22.27 2.03 -3.34
CA PHE A 172 22.75 1.11 -4.37
C PHE A 172 22.20 1.46 -5.75
N ALA A 173 20.93 1.86 -5.83
CA ALA A 173 20.36 2.38 -7.06
C ALA A 173 21.03 3.69 -7.51
N GLY A 174 21.35 4.58 -6.56
CA GLY A 174 22.09 5.81 -6.83
C GLY A 174 23.51 5.55 -7.36
N LEU A 175 24.25 4.61 -6.74
CA LEU A 175 25.57 4.18 -7.20
C LEU A 175 25.52 3.58 -8.62
N PHE A 176 24.50 2.76 -8.88
CA PHE A 176 24.29 2.19 -10.20
C PHE A 176 23.99 3.26 -11.26
N TRP A 177 23.19 4.27 -10.91
CA TRP A 177 22.90 5.37 -11.82
C TRP A 177 24.17 6.13 -12.20
N ILE A 178 24.96 6.58 -11.23
CA ILE A 178 26.19 7.33 -11.54
C ILE A 178 27.21 6.50 -12.29
N TYR A 179 27.22 5.17 -12.09
CA TYR A 179 28.10 4.27 -12.85
C TYR A 179 27.76 4.26 -14.34
N ILE A 180 26.48 4.39 -14.71
CA ILE A 180 26.01 4.40 -16.10
C ILE A 180 26.08 5.81 -16.69
N ASP A 181 25.60 6.81 -15.95
CA ASP A 181 25.41 8.19 -16.41
C ASP A 181 26.69 9.03 -16.32
N GLY A 182 27.70 8.57 -15.57
CA GLY A 182 28.94 9.33 -15.33
C GLY A 182 28.76 10.54 -14.41
N GLY A 183 27.66 10.58 -13.64
CA GLY A 183 27.31 11.71 -12.76
C GLY A 183 28.16 11.83 -11.48
N GLY A 184 28.23 13.05 -10.95
CA GLY A 184 28.93 13.35 -9.69
C GLY A 184 28.06 13.18 -8.42
N ILE A 185 28.53 13.75 -7.31
CA ILE A 185 27.84 13.72 -6.01
C ILE A 185 26.37 14.22 -6.09
N PRO A 186 26.04 15.31 -6.82
CA PRO A 186 24.64 15.75 -6.94
C PRO A 186 23.74 14.72 -7.60
N ALA A 187 24.20 14.06 -8.67
CA ALA A 187 23.45 13.01 -9.37
C ALA A 187 23.23 11.79 -8.47
N PHE A 188 24.26 11.40 -7.70
CA PHE A 188 24.13 10.34 -6.70
C PHE A 188 23.07 10.65 -5.64
N ALA A 189 23.10 11.87 -5.09
CA ALA A 189 22.14 12.31 -4.07
C ALA A 189 20.70 12.33 -4.64
N ALA A 190 20.53 12.88 -5.84
CA ALA A 190 19.23 12.91 -6.52
C ALA A 190 18.69 11.50 -6.78
N ALA A 191 19.49 10.62 -7.40
CA ALA A 191 19.08 9.26 -7.71
C ALA A 191 18.75 8.46 -6.43
N THR A 192 19.54 8.63 -5.36
CA THR A 192 19.28 8.02 -4.06
C THR A 192 17.97 8.52 -3.45
N CYS A 193 17.72 9.83 -3.47
CA CYS A 193 16.48 10.41 -2.96
C CYS A 193 15.26 9.91 -3.74
N VAL A 194 15.33 9.89 -5.08
CA VAL A 194 14.26 9.41 -5.96
C VAL A 194 13.98 7.93 -5.72
N ALA A 195 15.01 7.09 -5.62
CA ALA A 195 14.87 5.68 -5.30
C ALA A 195 14.25 5.46 -3.91
N ALA A 196 14.65 6.24 -2.91
CA ALA A 196 14.13 6.16 -1.54
C ALA A 196 12.62 6.47 -1.48
N VAL A 197 12.21 7.59 -2.07
CA VAL A 197 10.78 7.97 -2.08
C VAL A 197 9.96 6.99 -2.91
N THR A 198 10.51 6.46 -4.00
CA THR A 198 9.85 5.45 -4.82
C THR A 198 9.64 4.14 -4.05
N ALA A 199 10.66 3.68 -3.30
CA ALA A 199 10.55 2.47 -2.47
C ALA A 199 9.48 2.62 -1.37
N THR A 200 9.47 3.78 -0.71
CA THR A 200 8.49 4.12 0.34
C THR A 200 7.07 4.20 -0.23
N TRP A 201 6.90 4.93 -1.34
CA TRP A 201 5.64 5.03 -2.07
C TRP A 201 5.10 3.67 -2.47
N MET A 202 5.97 2.78 -2.98
CA MET A 202 5.56 1.47 -3.45
C MET A 202 5.00 0.60 -2.32
N SER A 203 5.56 0.67 -1.11
CA SER A 203 4.98 -0.01 0.06
C SER A 203 3.61 0.57 0.43
N ALA A 204 3.53 1.90 0.56
CA ALA A 204 2.31 2.61 0.94
C ALA A 204 1.15 2.38 -0.04
N ILE A 205 1.38 2.61 -1.34
CA ILE A 205 0.35 2.48 -2.39
C ILE A 205 -0.09 1.02 -2.58
N ARG A 206 0.74 0.06 -2.15
CA ARG A 206 0.37 -1.36 -2.18
C ARG A 206 -0.53 -1.79 -1.01
N GLY A 207 -0.77 -0.89 -0.04
CA GLY A 207 -1.66 -1.13 1.09
C GLY A 207 -0.94 -1.75 2.27
N SER A 208 0.19 -1.17 2.66
CA SER A 208 0.91 -1.56 3.87
C SER A 208 0.05 -1.44 5.13
N ASP A 209 0.32 -2.34 6.07
CA ASP A 209 -0.34 -2.44 7.36
C ASP A 209 0.65 -2.15 8.50
N PRO A 210 0.46 -1.08 9.29
CA PRO A 210 1.36 -0.68 10.37
C PRO A 210 1.10 -1.34 11.73
N SER A 211 0.02 -2.12 11.84
CA SER A 211 -0.37 -2.81 13.07
C SER A 211 0.53 -3.99 13.36
#